data_AF-A0A7Y2IY58-F1
#
_entry.id   AF-A0A7Y2IY58-F1
#
_cell.length_a   1.000
_cell.length_b   1.000
_cell.length_c   1.000
_cell.angle_alpha   90.00
_cell.angle_beta   90.00
_cell.angle_gamma   90.00
#
_symmetry.space_group_name_H-M   'P 1'
#
loop_
_entity.id
_entity.type
_entity.pdbx_description
1 polymer ?
#
loop_
_entity_poly.entity_id
_entity_poly.type
_entity_poly.pdbx_seq_one_letter_code
_entity_poly.pdbx_strand_id
1 'polypeptide(L)'
;GLIGQLRPSQNLTRLAKYSRDLYASLEEETGVATGLKLTGSITVALTDHRWEEIRRQATLARIFDVEAEVVTPDEVKALYPHLTTDDVLGGVHLPGDGQCDPANIAMALAKGARMHGAKVLEGVKVTGVDDDGTRVTGVRYEDAGEAGRIAADVVINCGGMWGRDLAASSGVTLPLHACEHFYLITEPIDGLTSLPSLRVPDECAYYKEDAGKMMLGAFEPRAKPWGMGGIPEDFEFDSLPEDFEHFEPILADAMHRMPMFETAGVHTFFNGPESFTPDDRYYLGEAPELRGYWIAAGYNSIGIVSSGGAGMALAQWIDSGEPPFDLWDVDIRRAQPFQKNRRYLKERVSETLGLLYADHYPYRQPETARGVRRSPIHEHLKARGAVFGELSGWERPNWFAQGSQVAEYQYDWAGQNWFDNQRAEHMAVREGVALFDMSSFGKIRVEGRDATTFLQRMCGNDIDVETGRLVYTQMLNERGGIECDLTVTRLSETVYLLVVPAATTRRDLAWLKRHVGEAFVVITDATVAEAVLCLMGPGSRDLLGKVSP
;
A
#
# COMPACT_ATOMS: atom_id res chain seq x y z
N GLY A 1 16.01 6.86 11.89
CA GLY A 1 14.84 6.77 10.99
C GLY A 1 14.32 8.16 10.70
N LEU A 2 13.84 8.39 9.48
CA LEU A 2 13.20 9.65 9.10
C LEU A 2 11.74 9.65 9.57
N ILE A 3 11.30 10.77 10.15
CA ILE A 3 9.94 10.99 10.65
C ILE A 3 9.30 12.13 9.85
N GLY A 4 8.72 11.78 8.70
CA GLY A 4 7.91 12.70 7.90
C GLY A 4 6.41 12.49 8.12
N GLN A 5 5.63 13.54 8.34
CA GLN A 5 4.20 13.42 8.63
C GLN A 5 3.34 13.19 7.38
N LEU A 6 3.61 13.93 6.30
CA LEU A 6 2.75 13.93 5.12
C LEU A 6 2.78 12.58 4.40
N ARG A 7 1.60 12.03 4.11
CA ARG A 7 1.42 10.82 3.30
C ARG A 7 0.40 11.05 2.17
N PRO A 8 0.32 10.15 1.17
CA PRO A 8 -0.57 10.32 0.03
C PRO A 8 -2.07 10.47 0.37
N SER A 9 -2.51 10.01 1.55
CA SER A 9 -3.88 10.17 2.02
C SER A 9 -3.96 10.80 3.41
N GLN A 10 -5.13 11.35 3.73
CA GLN A 10 -5.41 11.97 5.03
C GLN A 10 -5.24 10.95 6.17
N ASN A 11 -5.71 9.71 5.96
CA ASN A 11 -5.70 8.68 7.00
C ASN A 11 -4.28 8.14 7.25
N LEU A 12 -3.45 8.00 6.20
CA LEU A 12 -2.03 7.67 6.39
C LEU A 12 -1.27 8.81 7.07
N THR A 13 -1.61 10.07 6.74
CA THR A 13 -1.02 11.25 7.41
C THR A 13 -1.41 11.27 8.88
N ARG A 14 -2.66 10.92 9.21
CA ARG A 14 -3.12 10.79 10.61
C ARG A 14 -2.32 9.75 11.38
N LEU A 15 -2.04 8.58 10.78
CA LEU A 15 -1.21 7.55 11.41
C LEU A 15 0.23 8.03 11.65
N ALA A 16 0.85 8.69 10.67
CA ALA A 16 2.21 9.22 10.80
C ALA A 16 2.30 10.35 11.84
N LYS A 17 1.31 11.25 11.90
CA LYS A 17 1.20 12.29 12.95
C LYS A 17 1.12 11.66 14.33
N TYR A 18 0.27 10.64 14.49
CA TYR A 18 0.17 9.92 15.76
C TYR A 18 1.50 9.28 16.17
N SER A 19 2.23 8.63 15.25
CA SER A 19 3.55 8.06 15.54
C SER A 19 4.52 9.12 16.05
N ARG A 20 4.60 10.29 15.39
CA ARG A 20 5.46 11.39 15.82
C ARG A 20 5.11 11.83 17.26
N ASP A 21 3.82 12.06 17.51
CA ASP A 21 3.35 12.54 18.81
C ASP A 21 3.62 11.52 19.92
N LEU A 22 3.40 10.23 19.64
CA LEU A 22 3.76 9.14 20.53
C LEU A 22 5.26 9.13 20.84
N TYR A 23 6.12 9.26 19.82
CA TYR A 23 7.57 9.22 20.04
C TYR A 23 8.09 10.40 20.86
N ALA A 24 7.40 11.54 20.80
CA ALA A 24 7.71 12.69 21.65
C ALA A 24 7.34 12.45 23.12
N SER A 25 6.27 11.69 23.41
CA SER A 25 5.82 11.44 24.78
C SER A 25 6.47 10.22 25.45
N LEU A 26 7.03 9.28 24.68
CA LEU A 26 7.55 8.01 25.21
C LEU A 26 8.68 8.19 26.24
N GLU A 27 9.51 9.21 26.12
CA GLU A 27 10.58 9.43 27.10
C GLU A 27 10.02 9.81 28.48
N GLU A 28 8.98 10.64 28.52
CA GLU A 28 8.30 11.01 29.78
C GLU A 28 7.64 9.79 30.43
N GLU A 29 6.97 8.95 29.63
CA GLU A 29 6.29 7.76 30.12
C GLU A 29 7.27 6.68 30.58
N THR A 30 8.30 6.40 29.77
CA THR A 30 9.14 5.21 29.93
C THR A 30 10.52 5.52 30.48
N GLY A 31 10.96 6.78 30.51
CA GLY A 31 12.33 7.17 30.85
C GLY A 31 13.39 6.71 29.84
N VAL A 32 12.99 6.34 28.62
CA VAL A 32 13.88 5.96 27.52
C VAL A 32 13.72 6.98 26.39
N ALA A 33 14.77 7.74 26.11
CA ALA A 33 14.75 8.74 25.05
C ALA A 33 14.62 8.09 23.67
N THR A 34 13.70 8.57 22.84
CA THR A 34 13.49 8.06 21.47
C THR A 34 14.51 8.61 20.46
N GLY A 35 15.32 9.58 20.89
CA GLY A 35 16.25 10.30 20.01
C GLY A 35 15.54 11.20 18.99
N LEU A 36 14.25 11.51 19.20
CA LEU A 36 13.47 12.36 18.30
C LEU A 36 14.09 13.78 18.25
N LYS A 37 14.41 14.23 17.05
CA LYS A 37 14.87 15.59 16.73
C LYS A 37 13.97 16.13 15.63
N LEU A 38 13.28 17.23 15.89
CA LEU A 38 12.42 17.91 14.91
C LEU A 38 13.26 18.92 14.13
N THR A 39 14.09 18.41 13.22
CA THR A 39 14.99 19.23 12.38
C THR A 39 14.32 19.70 11.09
N GLY A 40 13.07 19.29 10.84
CA GLY A 40 12.35 19.54 9.60
C GLY A 40 12.68 18.51 8.50
N SER A 41 11.93 18.59 7.41
CA SER A 41 12.24 17.88 6.17
C SER A 41 12.09 18.81 4.96
N ILE A 42 12.90 18.60 3.94
CA ILE A 42 12.85 19.36 2.68
C ILE A 42 12.89 18.39 1.50
N THR A 43 11.96 18.57 0.56
CA THR A 43 11.98 17.89 -0.74
C THR A 43 12.24 18.95 -1.80
N VAL A 44 13.22 18.74 -2.68
CA VAL A 44 13.53 19.66 -3.78
C VAL A 44 13.14 19.07 -5.13
N ALA A 45 12.87 19.95 -6.10
CA ALA A 45 12.54 19.58 -7.47
C ALA A 45 13.61 20.08 -8.44
N LEU A 46 14.04 19.21 -9.35
CA LEU A 46 14.97 19.51 -10.44
C LEU A 46 14.25 19.57 -11.80
N THR A 47 13.05 19.01 -11.88
CA THR A 47 12.21 19.01 -13.08
C THR A 47 10.89 19.75 -12.88
N ASP A 48 10.32 20.30 -13.95
CA ASP A 48 9.00 20.95 -13.89
C ASP A 48 7.90 19.99 -13.41
N HIS A 49 8.02 18.72 -13.78
CA HIS A 49 7.07 17.68 -13.36
C HIS A 49 7.15 17.41 -11.86
N ARG A 50 8.37 17.28 -11.30
CA ARG A 50 8.55 17.15 -9.85
C ARG A 50 8.08 18.41 -9.12
N TRP A 51 8.34 19.58 -9.70
CA TRP A 51 7.97 20.84 -9.09
C TRP A 51 6.45 20.97 -8.94
N GLU A 52 5.71 20.59 -9.97
CA GLU A 52 4.25 20.52 -9.91
C GLU A 52 3.77 19.50 -8.87
N GLU A 53 4.38 18.30 -8.83
CA GLU A 53 4.05 17.28 -7.84
C GLU A 53 4.20 17.78 -6.40
N ILE A 54 5.37 18.29 -6.02
CA ILE A 54 5.63 18.67 -4.63
C ILE A 54 4.80 19.88 -4.21
N ARG A 55 4.45 20.79 -5.12
CA ARG A 55 3.50 21.89 -4.84
C ARG A 55 2.08 21.40 -4.58
N ARG A 56 1.64 20.34 -5.28
CA ARG A 56 0.37 19.67 -4.99
C ARG A 56 0.43 18.98 -3.63
N GLN A 57 1.54 18.34 -3.29
CA GLN A 57 1.77 17.76 -1.96
C GLN A 57 1.74 18.83 -0.86
N ALA A 58 2.34 20.01 -1.05
CA ALA A 58 2.25 21.12 -0.11
C ALA A 58 0.79 21.60 0.10
N THR A 59 -0.03 21.54 -0.94
CA THR A 59 -1.46 21.84 -0.83
C THR A 59 -2.19 20.76 -0.04
N LEU A 60 -1.91 19.47 -0.28
CA LEU A 60 -2.46 18.36 0.50
C LEU A 60 -2.04 18.43 1.97
N ALA A 61 -0.79 18.79 2.26
CA ALA A 61 -0.29 18.96 3.62
C ALA A 61 -1.14 19.96 4.40
N ARG A 62 -1.43 21.13 3.81
CA ARG A 62 -2.30 22.14 4.40
C ARG A 62 -3.72 21.62 4.63
N ILE A 63 -4.26 20.80 3.73
CA ILE A 63 -5.59 20.17 3.90
C ILE A 63 -5.58 19.13 5.04
N PHE A 64 -4.44 18.49 5.32
CA PHE A 64 -4.29 17.47 6.36
C PHE A 64 -3.75 18.02 7.69
N ASP A 65 -3.77 19.35 7.86
CA ASP A 65 -3.23 20.06 9.02
C ASP A 65 -1.76 19.72 9.29
N VAL A 66 -0.94 19.70 8.23
CA VAL A 66 0.51 19.59 8.28
C VAL A 66 1.09 20.89 7.72
N GLU A 67 1.94 21.54 8.51
CA GLU A 67 2.64 22.74 8.09
C GLU A 67 3.60 22.42 6.93
N ALA A 68 3.48 23.17 5.85
CA ALA A 68 4.28 23.01 4.64
C ALA A 68 4.48 24.36 3.95
N GLU A 69 5.74 24.68 3.70
CA GLU A 69 6.20 25.92 3.09
C GLU A 69 6.77 25.61 1.71
N VAL A 70 6.29 26.32 0.68
CA VAL A 70 6.91 26.25 -0.64
C VAL A 70 8.07 27.25 -0.63
N VAL A 71 9.28 26.77 -0.87
CA VAL A 71 10.52 27.54 -0.74
C VAL A 71 11.20 27.72 -2.09
N THR A 72 11.78 28.89 -2.30
CA THR A 72 12.61 29.24 -3.46
C THR A 72 13.99 28.57 -3.39
N PRO A 73 14.74 28.50 -4.50
CA PRO A 73 16.11 27.96 -4.48
C PRO A 73 17.03 28.68 -3.48
N ASP A 74 16.90 30.00 -3.31
CA ASP A 74 17.67 30.76 -2.33
C ASP A 74 17.32 30.37 -0.88
N GLU A 75 16.04 30.14 -0.60
CA GLU A 75 15.58 29.65 0.71
C GLU A 75 16.01 28.19 0.95
N VAL A 76 15.98 27.33 -0.08
CA VAL A 76 16.58 25.98 -0.02
C VAL A 76 18.05 26.08 0.37
N LYS A 77 18.82 26.96 -0.30
CA LYS A 77 20.25 27.16 -0.02
C LYS A 77 20.49 27.72 1.39
N ALA A 78 19.61 28.58 1.89
CA ALA A 78 19.69 29.11 3.24
C ALA A 78 19.44 28.02 4.31
N LEU A 79 18.47 27.13 4.08
CA LEU A 79 18.20 25.97 4.95
C LEU A 79 19.26 24.86 4.82
N TYR A 80 19.87 24.74 3.64
CA TYR A 80 20.82 23.69 3.30
C TYR A 80 22.09 24.28 2.64
N PRO A 81 22.99 24.93 3.42
CA PRO A 81 24.13 25.69 2.87
C PRO A 81 25.09 24.87 2.00
N HIS A 82 25.19 23.57 2.26
CA HIS A 82 26.07 22.64 1.55
C HIS A 82 25.51 22.15 0.21
N LEU A 83 24.24 22.44 -0.08
CA LEU A 83 23.55 21.95 -1.28
C LEU A 83 23.90 22.79 -2.50
N THR A 84 24.33 22.18 -3.59
CA THR A 84 24.37 22.84 -4.91
C THR A 84 22.92 23.11 -5.34
N THR A 85 22.58 24.32 -5.76
CA THR A 85 21.18 24.72 -6.07
C THR A 85 20.99 25.33 -7.45
N ASP A 86 22.01 25.29 -8.31
CA ASP A 86 22.02 25.98 -9.61
C ASP A 86 20.93 25.48 -10.58
N ASP A 87 20.54 24.21 -10.43
CA ASP A 87 19.53 23.49 -11.21
C ASP A 87 18.23 23.21 -10.42
N VAL A 88 18.14 23.69 -9.16
CA VAL A 88 16.94 23.50 -8.32
C VAL A 88 15.88 24.51 -8.74
N LEU A 89 14.67 24.03 -9.04
CA LEU A 89 13.53 24.89 -9.37
C LEU A 89 12.84 25.45 -8.12
N GLY A 90 12.90 24.71 -7.02
CA GLY A 90 12.34 25.07 -5.72
C GLY A 90 12.23 23.85 -4.81
N GLY A 91 11.65 24.03 -3.63
CA GLY A 91 11.41 22.94 -2.69
C GLY A 91 10.14 23.12 -1.86
N VAL A 92 9.86 22.09 -1.06
CA VAL A 92 8.82 22.12 -0.03
C VAL A 92 9.42 21.71 1.30
N HIS A 93 9.32 22.59 2.28
CA HIS A 93 9.84 22.44 3.64
C HIS A 93 8.71 22.15 4.62
N LEU A 94 8.86 21.10 5.43
CA LEU A 94 7.94 20.70 6.50
C LEU A 94 8.69 20.80 7.84
N PRO A 95 8.54 21.92 8.59
CA PRO A 95 9.34 22.15 9.80
C PRO A 95 9.02 21.20 10.95
N GLY A 96 7.79 20.66 11.00
CA GLY A 96 7.35 19.72 12.04
C GLY A 96 7.82 18.27 11.85
N ASP A 97 8.56 17.99 10.77
CA ASP A 97 9.17 16.68 10.51
C ASP A 97 10.54 16.56 11.20
N GLY A 98 11.16 15.39 11.12
CA GLY A 98 12.50 15.21 11.65
C GLY A 98 13.02 13.79 11.56
N GLN A 99 13.71 13.35 12.61
CA GLN A 99 14.36 12.05 12.69
C GLN A 99 14.40 11.50 14.10
N CYS A 100 14.62 10.21 14.23
CA CYS A 100 14.68 9.51 15.51
C CYS A 100 15.65 8.33 15.49
N ASP A 101 15.91 7.74 16.66
CA ASP A 101 16.63 6.48 16.80
C ASP A 101 15.64 5.30 16.77
N PRO A 102 15.66 4.44 15.74
CA PRO A 102 14.72 3.32 15.62
C PRO A 102 14.86 2.29 16.74
N ALA A 103 16.09 2.01 17.18
CA ALA A 103 16.34 1.03 18.23
C ALA A 103 15.80 1.53 19.57
N ASN A 104 16.04 2.82 19.89
CA ASN A 104 15.52 3.39 21.12
C ASN A 104 13.99 3.51 21.12
N ILE A 105 13.36 3.80 19.98
CA ILE A 105 11.89 3.73 19.87
C ILE A 105 11.39 2.32 20.20
N ALA A 106 11.97 1.28 19.60
CA ALA A 106 11.59 -0.09 19.86
C ALA A 106 11.75 -0.45 21.35
N MET A 107 12.86 -0.03 21.97
CA MET A 107 13.12 -0.24 23.39
C MET A 107 12.16 0.53 24.30
N ALA A 108 11.84 1.78 23.97
CA ALA A 108 10.88 2.59 24.70
C ALA A 108 9.48 1.96 24.64
N LEU A 109 9.01 1.58 23.44
CA LEU A 109 7.73 0.88 23.26
C LEU A 109 7.70 -0.45 24.02
N ALA A 110 8.76 -1.26 23.94
CA ALA A 110 8.85 -2.54 24.64
C ALA A 110 8.86 -2.36 26.18
N LYS A 111 9.44 -1.27 26.68
CA LYS A 111 9.41 -0.93 28.11
C LYS A 111 8.01 -0.49 28.53
N GLY A 112 7.37 0.40 27.77
CA GLY A 112 5.99 0.83 28.00
C GLY A 112 5.04 -0.36 28.02
N ALA A 113 5.13 -1.26 27.03
CA ALA A 113 4.33 -2.49 26.99
C ALA A 113 4.49 -3.34 28.26
N ARG A 114 5.73 -3.53 28.75
CA ARG A 114 6.02 -4.27 29.99
C ARG A 114 5.46 -3.58 31.24
N MET A 115 5.52 -2.25 31.31
CA MET A 115 4.92 -1.47 32.40
C MET A 115 3.41 -1.70 32.50
N HIS A 116 2.75 -1.93 31.36
CA HIS A 116 1.33 -2.25 31.26
C HIS A 116 1.01 -3.75 31.26
N GLY A 117 1.97 -4.60 31.64
CA GLY A 117 1.76 -6.03 31.89
C GLY A 117 2.00 -6.97 30.70
N ALA A 118 2.44 -6.46 29.55
CA ALA A 118 2.83 -7.31 28.42
C ALA A 118 4.11 -8.11 28.74
N LYS A 119 4.19 -9.33 28.21
CA LYS A 119 5.41 -10.16 28.26
C LYS A 119 6.11 -10.07 26.90
N VAL A 120 7.40 -9.75 26.93
CA VAL A 120 8.28 -9.78 25.75
C VAL A 120 9.22 -10.96 25.94
N LEU A 121 9.14 -11.94 25.05
CA LEU A 121 9.94 -13.17 25.06
C LEU A 121 10.83 -13.16 23.82
N GLU A 122 12.14 -13.02 24.02
CA GLU A 122 13.15 -13.01 22.97
C GLU A 122 13.86 -14.37 22.90
N GLY A 123 14.47 -14.71 21.77
CA GLY A 123 15.05 -16.05 21.54
C GLY A 123 14.00 -17.16 21.38
N VAL A 124 12.72 -16.80 21.27
CA VAL A 124 11.59 -17.73 21.12
C VAL A 124 11.07 -17.68 19.69
N LYS A 125 11.31 -18.74 18.92
CA LYS A 125 10.94 -18.81 17.50
C LYS A 125 9.53 -19.36 17.35
N VAL A 126 8.62 -18.62 16.71
CA VAL A 126 7.31 -19.15 16.31
C VAL A 126 7.47 -20.13 15.16
N THR A 127 6.98 -21.36 15.33
CA THR A 127 7.07 -22.44 14.34
C THR A 127 5.72 -22.73 13.65
N GLY A 128 4.63 -22.17 14.18
CA GLY A 128 3.32 -22.24 13.53
C GLY A 128 2.22 -21.57 14.35
N VAL A 129 1.09 -21.35 13.69
CA VAL A 129 -0.17 -20.89 14.31
C VAL A 129 -1.14 -22.06 14.31
N ASP A 130 -1.84 -22.26 15.42
CA ASP A 130 -2.87 -23.29 15.56
C ASP A 130 -4.25 -22.69 15.35
N ASP A 131 -5.17 -23.46 14.76
CA ASP A 131 -6.55 -23.06 14.48
C ASP A 131 -7.52 -24.25 14.60
N ASP A 132 -8.82 -23.96 14.63
CA ASP A 132 -9.91 -24.95 14.64
C ASP A 132 -10.58 -25.15 13.26
N GLY A 133 -9.94 -24.67 12.19
CA GLY A 133 -10.48 -24.59 10.84
C GLY A 133 -11.29 -23.32 10.56
N THR A 134 -11.62 -22.52 11.59
CA THR A 134 -12.38 -21.27 11.44
C THR A 134 -11.68 -20.07 12.06
N ARG A 135 -10.96 -20.27 13.16
CA ARG A 135 -10.25 -19.22 13.90
C ARG A 135 -8.97 -19.73 14.56
N VAL A 136 -8.07 -18.80 14.82
CA VAL A 136 -6.86 -19.02 15.63
C VAL A 136 -7.22 -19.51 17.03
N THR A 137 -6.40 -20.43 17.55
CA THR A 137 -6.47 -20.99 18.91
C THR A 137 -5.15 -20.91 19.68
N GLY A 138 -4.03 -20.61 19.02
CA GLY A 138 -2.74 -20.46 19.67
C GLY A 138 -1.56 -20.38 18.72
N VAL A 139 -0.35 -20.39 19.29
CA VAL A 139 0.92 -20.47 18.57
C VAL A 139 1.79 -21.60 19.12
N ARG A 140 2.50 -22.26 18.20
CA ARG A 140 3.60 -23.19 18.51
C ARG A 140 4.92 -22.44 18.39
N TYR A 141 5.82 -22.73 19.29
CA TYR A 141 7.13 -22.09 19.32
C TYR A 141 8.24 -23.08 19.69
N GLU A 142 9.48 -22.66 19.49
CA GLU A 142 10.70 -23.32 19.92
C GLU A 142 11.53 -22.34 20.77
N ASP A 143 12.00 -22.80 21.92
CA ASP A 143 12.86 -22.04 22.84
C ASP A 143 14.00 -22.96 23.32
N ALA A 144 15.24 -22.58 23.04
CA ALA A 144 16.43 -23.39 23.31
C ALA A 144 16.35 -24.87 22.82
N GLY A 145 15.65 -25.10 21.70
CA GLY A 145 15.43 -26.43 21.11
C GLY A 145 14.28 -27.23 21.74
N GLU A 146 13.56 -26.66 22.70
CA GLU A 146 12.35 -27.25 23.28
C GLU A 146 11.09 -26.69 22.62
N ALA A 147 10.18 -27.57 22.20
CA ALA A 147 8.91 -27.17 21.61
C ALA A 147 7.91 -26.75 22.71
N GLY A 148 7.25 -25.62 22.50
CA GLY A 148 6.24 -25.07 23.38
C GLY A 148 4.98 -24.62 22.65
N ARG A 149 3.96 -24.26 23.44
CA ARG A 149 2.67 -23.78 22.94
C ARG A 149 2.09 -22.68 23.83
N ILE A 150 1.55 -21.64 23.22
CA ILE A 150 0.78 -20.59 23.88
C ILE A 150 -0.63 -20.58 23.30
N ALA A 151 -1.65 -20.73 24.15
CA ALA A 151 -3.04 -20.53 23.74
C ALA A 151 -3.30 -19.03 23.49
N ALA A 152 -3.98 -18.69 22.39
CA ALA A 152 -4.26 -17.31 22.02
C ALA A 152 -5.54 -17.22 21.18
N ASP A 153 -6.39 -16.24 21.50
CA ASP A 153 -7.57 -15.92 20.69
C ASP A 153 -7.25 -15.09 19.44
N VAL A 154 -6.12 -14.36 19.50
CA VAL A 154 -5.63 -13.44 18.48
C VAL A 154 -4.12 -13.62 18.32
N VAL A 155 -3.66 -13.68 17.07
CA VAL A 155 -2.25 -13.69 16.67
C VAL A 155 -2.01 -12.59 15.66
N ILE A 156 -1.03 -11.72 15.91
CA ILE A 156 -0.66 -10.62 15.01
C ILE A 156 0.70 -10.94 14.39
N ASN A 157 0.73 -11.10 13.06
CA ASN A 157 1.96 -11.32 12.32
C ASN A 157 2.65 -9.97 12.04
N CYS A 158 3.67 -9.68 12.85
CA CYS A 158 4.59 -8.56 12.72
C CYS A 158 5.99 -9.03 12.27
N GLY A 159 6.09 -10.19 11.60
CA GLY A 159 7.35 -10.89 11.35
C GLY A 159 8.25 -10.30 10.26
N GLY A 160 8.10 -9.02 9.90
CA GLY A 160 8.89 -8.35 8.86
C GLY A 160 8.98 -9.17 7.56
N MET A 161 10.20 -9.38 7.07
CA MET A 161 10.46 -10.15 5.84
C MET A 161 10.13 -11.64 5.95
N TRP A 162 10.13 -12.21 7.16
CA TRP A 162 9.72 -13.60 7.41
C TRP A 162 8.21 -13.76 7.47
N GLY A 163 7.45 -12.66 7.61
CA GLY A 163 6.01 -12.68 7.80
C GLY A 163 5.25 -13.45 6.71
N ARG A 164 5.72 -13.38 5.45
CA ARG A 164 5.10 -14.09 4.32
C ARG A 164 5.08 -15.60 4.54
N ASP A 165 6.22 -16.18 4.92
CA ASP A 165 6.37 -17.63 4.99
C ASP A 165 5.60 -18.18 6.21
N LEU A 166 5.57 -17.42 7.32
CA LEU A 166 4.71 -17.72 8.46
C LEU A 166 3.22 -17.68 8.07
N ALA A 167 2.77 -16.63 7.36
CA ALA A 167 1.37 -16.52 6.90
C ALA A 167 0.99 -17.66 5.94
N ALA A 168 1.89 -18.03 5.03
CA ALA A 168 1.65 -19.10 4.07
C ALA A 168 1.44 -20.46 4.76
N SER A 169 2.16 -20.74 5.86
CA SER A 169 1.97 -21.98 6.64
C SER A 169 0.60 -22.05 7.33
N SER A 170 -0.04 -20.91 7.57
CA SER A 170 -1.41 -20.79 8.09
C SER A 170 -2.47 -20.60 7.00
N GLY A 171 -2.14 -20.79 5.72
CA GLY A 171 -3.07 -20.59 4.60
C GLY A 171 -3.46 -19.13 4.33
N VAL A 172 -2.81 -18.16 4.99
CA VAL A 172 -3.08 -16.73 4.87
C VAL A 172 -2.30 -16.12 3.70
N THR A 173 -2.94 -15.20 2.96
CA THR A 173 -2.28 -14.44 1.88
C THR A 173 -1.63 -13.19 2.45
N LEU A 174 -0.30 -13.15 2.46
CA LEU A 174 0.51 -11.96 2.77
C LEU A 174 1.55 -11.72 1.68
N PRO A 175 1.25 -10.89 0.66
CA PRO A 175 2.16 -10.69 -0.46
C PRO A 175 3.16 -9.59 -0.15
N LEU A 176 4.31 -9.97 0.41
CA LEU A 176 5.47 -9.10 0.59
C LEU A 176 6.74 -9.83 0.17
N HIS A 177 7.80 -9.09 -0.13
CA HIS A 177 9.09 -9.66 -0.47
C HIS A 177 10.24 -8.76 -0.04
N ALA A 178 11.38 -9.36 0.32
CA ALA A 178 12.56 -8.62 0.69
C ALA A 178 13.24 -8.05 -0.56
N CYS A 179 13.72 -6.81 -0.47
CA CYS A 179 14.61 -6.20 -1.46
C CYS A 179 15.81 -5.58 -0.78
N GLU A 180 16.93 -5.62 -1.49
CA GLU A 180 18.13 -4.85 -1.13
C GLU A 180 17.79 -3.36 -1.07
N HIS A 181 18.30 -2.69 -0.03
CA HIS A 181 18.17 -1.26 0.20
C HIS A 181 19.51 -0.71 0.69
N PHE A 182 19.95 0.40 0.09
CA PHE A 182 21.31 0.89 0.23
C PHE A 182 21.36 2.23 0.96
N TYR A 183 22.34 2.36 1.85
CA TYR A 183 22.77 3.66 2.34
C TYR A 183 24.26 3.71 2.66
N LEU A 184 24.80 4.92 2.59
CA LEU A 184 26.16 5.27 2.94
C LEU A 184 26.13 6.25 4.10
N ILE A 185 27.02 6.06 5.09
CA ILE A 185 27.27 6.98 6.19
C ILE A 185 28.71 7.45 6.10
N THR A 186 28.92 8.77 6.11
CA THR A 186 30.26 9.35 6.11
C THR A 186 30.95 9.25 7.46
N GLU A 187 32.26 9.43 7.48
CA GLU A 187 32.98 9.89 8.66
C GLU A 187 32.45 11.26 9.12
N PRO A 188 32.71 11.68 10.37
CA PRO A 188 32.34 13.02 10.82
C PRO A 188 32.94 14.11 9.92
N ILE A 189 32.10 15.05 9.47
CA ILE A 189 32.51 16.15 8.61
C ILE A 189 32.69 17.41 9.45
N ASP A 190 33.87 18.03 9.37
CA ASP A 190 34.19 19.22 10.15
C ASP A 190 33.26 20.39 9.79
N GLY A 191 32.77 21.09 10.82
CA GLY A 191 31.84 22.22 10.67
C GLY A 191 30.41 21.86 10.23
N LEU A 192 30.05 20.58 10.08
CA LEU A 192 28.68 20.19 9.76
C LEU A 192 27.74 20.48 10.93
N THR A 193 26.72 21.31 10.69
CA THR A 193 25.67 21.63 11.67
C THR A 193 24.44 20.75 11.47
N SER A 194 23.48 20.84 12.39
CA SER A 194 22.20 20.14 12.20
C SER A 194 21.47 20.64 10.96
N LEU A 195 20.90 19.72 10.21
CA LEU A 195 20.19 19.97 8.96
C LEU A 195 18.82 19.28 8.99
N PRO A 196 17.81 19.83 8.28
CA PRO A 196 16.60 19.07 7.99
C PRO A 196 16.95 17.79 7.21
N SER A 197 16.09 16.79 7.26
CA SER A 197 16.22 15.68 6.30
C SER A 197 15.93 16.17 4.89
N LEU A 198 16.72 15.74 3.90
CA LEU A 198 16.56 16.18 2.51
C LEU A 198 16.16 15.00 1.63
N ARG A 199 15.26 15.23 0.68
CA ARG A 199 14.94 14.32 -0.41
C ARG A 199 15.17 15.02 -1.74
N VAL A 200 15.83 14.33 -2.65
CA VAL A 200 15.99 14.73 -4.05
C VAL A 200 15.48 13.57 -4.91
N PRO A 201 14.15 13.44 -5.07
CA PRO A 201 13.56 12.28 -5.75
C PRO A 201 14.03 12.13 -7.20
N ASP A 202 14.31 13.24 -7.88
CA ASP A 202 14.81 13.24 -9.25
C ASP A 202 16.21 12.60 -9.39
N GLU A 203 16.98 12.55 -8.30
CA GLU A 203 18.29 11.86 -8.20
C GLU A 203 18.15 10.51 -7.46
N CYS A 204 16.93 10.06 -7.17
CA CYS A 204 16.66 8.85 -6.40
C CYS A 204 17.29 8.84 -4.99
N ALA A 205 17.57 10.01 -4.40
CA ALA A 205 18.41 10.15 -3.21
C ALA A 205 17.69 10.80 -2.01
N TYR A 206 18.07 10.39 -0.81
CA TYR A 206 17.72 11.08 0.43
C TYR A 206 18.90 11.19 1.40
N TYR A 207 18.87 12.26 2.18
CA TYR A 207 19.97 12.67 3.02
C TYR A 207 19.50 12.92 4.45
N LYS A 208 20.37 12.59 5.40
CA LYS A 208 20.12 12.82 6.83
C LYS A 208 21.42 13.16 7.53
N GLU A 209 21.46 14.30 8.20
CA GLU A 209 22.55 14.59 9.14
C GLU A 209 22.33 13.82 10.44
N ASP A 210 23.39 13.23 10.99
CA ASP A 210 23.33 12.65 12.33
C ASP A 210 24.70 12.69 13.02
N ALA A 211 24.78 13.45 14.11
CA ALA A 211 25.97 13.58 14.94
C ALA A 211 27.23 14.00 14.15
N GLY A 212 27.06 14.97 13.24
CA GLY A 212 28.15 15.50 12.42
C GLY A 212 28.53 14.58 11.26
N LYS A 213 27.77 13.53 10.98
CA LYS A 213 27.90 12.67 9.80
C LYS A 213 26.75 12.93 8.82
N MET A 214 26.99 12.66 7.54
CA MET A 214 25.94 12.60 6.54
C MET A 214 25.61 11.17 6.18
N MET A 215 24.32 10.86 6.11
CA MET A 215 23.80 9.64 5.53
C MET A 215 23.23 9.97 4.16
N LEU A 216 23.55 9.15 3.15
CA LEU A 216 22.96 9.14 1.82
C LEU A 216 22.28 7.78 1.63
N GLY A 217 20.98 7.74 1.43
CA GLY A 217 20.26 6.53 1.02
C GLY A 217 19.62 6.69 -0.34
N ALA A 218 19.32 5.56 -0.98
CA ALA A 218 18.85 5.49 -2.35
C ALA A 218 17.55 4.69 -2.46
N PHE A 219 16.68 5.07 -3.40
CA PHE A 219 15.61 4.21 -3.90
C PHE A 219 15.80 4.02 -5.40
N GLU A 220 16.56 2.99 -5.77
CA GLU A 220 16.97 2.76 -7.14
C GLU A 220 15.76 2.45 -8.04
N PRO A 221 15.70 2.99 -9.27
CA PRO A 221 14.58 2.77 -10.18
C PRO A 221 14.26 1.30 -10.47
N ARG A 222 15.28 0.42 -10.37
CA ARG A 222 15.13 -1.02 -10.48
C ARG A 222 15.72 -1.69 -9.25
N ALA A 223 14.85 -2.10 -8.34
CA ALA A 223 15.25 -2.77 -7.12
C ALA A 223 15.73 -4.21 -7.35
N LYS A 224 16.42 -4.73 -6.34
CA LYS A 224 16.95 -6.10 -6.33
C LYS A 224 16.23 -6.96 -5.29
N PRO A 225 15.21 -7.73 -5.72
CA PRO A 225 14.57 -8.76 -4.90
C PRO A 225 15.57 -9.77 -4.32
N TRP A 226 15.50 -9.99 -3.01
CA TRP A 226 16.36 -10.91 -2.27
C TRP A 226 15.56 -12.00 -1.55
N GLY A 227 16.20 -13.14 -1.25
CA GLY A 227 15.56 -14.21 -0.49
C GLY A 227 14.52 -15.01 -1.29
N MET A 228 14.68 -15.08 -2.62
CA MET A 228 13.81 -15.85 -3.51
C MET A 228 13.79 -17.35 -3.23
N GLY A 229 14.71 -17.88 -2.41
CA GLY A 229 14.75 -19.25 -1.89
C GLY A 229 14.09 -19.42 -0.52
N GLY A 230 13.76 -18.32 0.15
CA GLY A 230 13.49 -18.25 1.60
C GLY A 230 14.49 -17.28 2.24
N ILE A 231 14.09 -16.66 3.34
CA ILE A 231 14.96 -15.83 4.18
C ILE A 231 15.60 -16.77 5.21
N PRO A 232 16.94 -16.78 5.39
CA PRO A 232 17.57 -17.57 6.44
C PRO A 232 16.99 -17.22 7.83
N GLU A 233 16.85 -18.23 8.69
CA GLU A 233 16.28 -18.03 10.04
C GLU A 233 17.23 -17.26 10.97
N ASP A 234 18.54 -17.31 10.70
CA ASP A 234 19.63 -16.71 11.46
C ASP A 234 20.12 -15.38 10.88
N PHE A 235 19.42 -14.82 9.89
CA PHE A 235 19.75 -13.50 9.32
C PHE A 235 19.27 -12.38 10.24
N GLU A 236 20.03 -12.09 11.30
CA GLU A 236 19.74 -11.04 12.29
C GLU A 236 20.99 -10.19 12.57
N PHE A 237 20.79 -8.88 12.74
CA PHE A 237 21.89 -7.91 12.95
C PHE A 237 23.01 -7.98 11.89
N ASP A 238 22.66 -8.40 10.67
CA ASP A 238 23.58 -8.63 9.56
C ASP A 238 23.28 -7.71 8.36
N SER A 239 24.16 -7.74 7.37
CA SER A 239 24.06 -7.01 6.12
C SER A 239 24.22 -7.95 4.92
N LEU A 240 23.64 -7.57 3.79
CA LEU A 240 23.87 -8.24 2.52
C LEU A 240 25.22 -7.82 1.92
N PRO A 241 25.79 -8.61 0.99
CA PRO A 241 26.99 -8.21 0.28
C PRO A 241 26.85 -6.82 -0.34
N GLU A 242 27.89 -6.01 -0.22
CA GLU A 242 27.97 -4.71 -0.86
C GLU A 242 27.80 -4.83 -2.38
N ASP A 243 27.06 -3.90 -2.99
CA ASP A 243 26.93 -3.76 -4.44
C ASP A 243 27.12 -2.30 -4.82
N PHE A 244 28.38 -1.88 -4.86
CA PHE A 244 28.74 -0.50 -5.15
C PHE A 244 28.40 -0.10 -6.59
N GLU A 245 28.50 -1.02 -7.57
CA GLU A 245 28.15 -0.72 -8.97
C GLU A 245 26.67 -0.33 -9.11
N HIS A 246 25.79 -0.93 -8.30
CA HIS A 246 24.38 -0.57 -8.27
C HIS A 246 24.14 0.83 -7.68
N PHE A 247 24.91 1.20 -6.65
CA PHE A 247 24.75 2.45 -5.90
C PHE A 247 25.53 3.64 -6.50
N GLU A 248 26.63 3.37 -7.20
CA GLU A 248 27.58 4.36 -7.73
C GLU A 248 26.93 5.48 -8.55
N PRO A 249 25.94 5.23 -9.45
CA PRO A 249 25.30 6.31 -10.19
C PRO A 249 24.63 7.36 -9.29
N ILE A 250 23.95 6.92 -8.23
CA ILE A 250 23.29 7.82 -7.27
C ILE A 250 24.32 8.54 -6.41
N LEU A 251 25.40 7.87 -6.03
CA LEU A 251 26.50 8.52 -5.32
C LEU A 251 27.16 9.60 -6.17
N ALA A 252 27.32 9.39 -7.49
CA ALA A 252 27.87 10.39 -8.40
C ALA A 252 26.97 11.65 -8.47
N ASP A 253 25.65 11.46 -8.59
CA ASP A 253 24.69 12.57 -8.53
C ASP A 253 24.73 13.27 -7.16
N ALA A 254 24.83 12.51 -6.07
CA ALA A 254 24.95 13.03 -4.72
C ALA A 254 26.23 13.84 -4.48
N MET A 255 27.37 13.46 -5.09
CA MET A 255 28.61 14.23 -5.05
C MET A 255 28.44 15.59 -5.74
N HIS A 256 27.76 15.64 -6.89
CA HIS A 256 27.42 16.91 -7.54
C HIS A 256 26.47 17.75 -6.67
N ARG A 257 25.42 17.12 -6.13
CA ARG A 257 24.41 17.78 -5.29
C ARG A 257 24.99 18.33 -3.99
N MET A 258 25.96 17.63 -3.41
CA MET A 258 26.60 18.01 -2.15
C MET A 258 28.10 17.67 -2.20
N PRO A 259 28.95 18.59 -2.71
CA PRO A 259 30.37 18.35 -2.99
C PRO A 259 31.21 17.84 -1.81
N MET A 260 30.73 17.96 -0.57
CA MET A 260 31.41 17.40 0.59
C MET A 260 31.59 15.86 0.51
N PHE A 261 30.71 15.14 -0.22
CA PHE A 261 30.86 13.70 -0.44
C PHE A 261 32.10 13.33 -1.27
N GLU A 262 32.69 14.25 -2.04
CA GLU A 262 33.92 13.99 -2.80
C GLU A 262 35.15 13.76 -1.90
N THR A 263 35.12 14.34 -0.71
CA THR A 263 36.26 14.34 0.23
C THR A 263 35.98 13.66 1.56
N ALA A 264 34.71 13.49 1.92
CA ALA A 264 34.33 12.81 3.15
C ALA A 264 34.69 11.32 3.08
N GLY A 265 35.34 10.80 4.12
CA GLY A 265 35.56 9.37 4.26
C GLY A 265 34.23 8.62 4.39
N VAL A 266 34.18 7.37 3.95
CA VAL A 266 33.03 6.48 4.15
C VAL A 266 33.23 5.67 5.42
N HIS A 267 32.36 5.88 6.41
CA HIS A 267 32.38 5.08 7.65
C HIS A 267 31.62 3.77 7.47
N THR A 268 30.50 3.79 6.75
CA THR A 268 29.66 2.61 6.51
C THR A 268 29.06 2.68 5.12
N PHE A 269 29.19 1.60 4.36
CA PHE A 269 28.34 1.32 3.22
C PHE A 269 27.49 0.11 3.61
N PHE A 270 26.17 0.24 3.55
CA PHE A 270 25.24 -0.76 4.03
C PHE A 270 24.29 -1.17 2.91
N ASN A 271 24.18 -2.48 2.71
CA ASN A 271 23.12 -3.11 1.94
C ASN A 271 22.29 -3.97 2.91
N GLY A 272 21.03 -3.64 3.12
CA GLY A 272 20.13 -4.41 3.99
C GLY A 272 18.84 -4.80 3.30
N PRO A 273 18.21 -5.91 3.70
CA PRO A 273 16.91 -6.29 3.16
C PRO A 273 15.79 -5.52 3.84
N GLU A 274 14.87 -4.98 3.04
CA GLU A 274 13.62 -4.41 3.51
C GLU A 274 12.41 -5.06 2.85
N SER A 275 11.27 -5.07 3.55
CA SER A 275 10.05 -5.72 3.06
C SER A 275 9.19 -4.77 2.25
N PHE A 276 9.00 -5.13 0.97
CA PHE A 276 8.16 -4.39 0.04
C PHE A 276 6.91 -5.15 -0.37
N THR A 277 5.82 -4.42 -0.59
CA THR A 277 4.54 -4.94 -1.03
C THR A 277 4.27 -4.61 -2.51
N PRO A 278 3.43 -5.39 -3.21
CA PRO A 278 3.08 -5.17 -4.60
C PRO A 278 2.54 -3.79 -5.00
N ASP A 279 2.05 -3.01 -4.05
CA ASP A 279 1.40 -1.72 -4.29
C ASP A 279 2.04 -0.59 -3.49
N ASP A 280 3.21 -0.84 -2.89
CA ASP A 280 3.96 0.11 -2.09
C ASP A 280 3.17 0.67 -0.88
N ARG A 281 2.19 -0.10 -0.38
CA ARG A 281 1.46 0.19 0.85
C ARG A 281 1.56 -0.97 1.83
N TYR A 282 1.71 -0.68 3.11
CA TYR A 282 1.80 -1.74 4.12
C TYR A 282 0.45 -2.42 4.38
N TYR A 283 0.50 -3.56 5.06
CA TYR A 283 -0.68 -4.36 5.38
C TYR A 283 -1.02 -4.27 6.87
N LEU A 284 -2.25 -3.86 7.15
CA LEU A 284 -2.90 -3.89 8.45
C LEU A 284 -4.23 -4.65 8.37
N GLY A 285 -4.59 -5.31 9.47
CA GLY A 285 -5.94 -5.82 9.70
C GLY A 285 -6.01 -7.34 9.75
N GLU A 286 -7.21 -7.83 10.00
CA GLU A 286 -7.49 -9.26 10.11
C GLU A 286 -7.53 -9.94 8.73
N ALA A 287 -6.79 -11.04 8.60
CA ALA A 287 -6.78 -11.84 7.39
C ALA A 287 -8.20 -12.36 7.07
N PRO A 288 -8.63 -12.32 5.79
CA PRO A 288 -9.94 -12.83 5.41
C PRO A 288 -9.99 -14.38 5.39
N GLU A 289 -8.85 -15.06 5.36
CA GLU A 289 -8.79 -16.53 5.37
C GLU A 289 -8.97 -17.16 6.75
N LEU A 290 -8.53 -16.50 7.83
CA LEU A 290 -8.50 -17.10 9.16
C LEU A 290 -8.82 -16.06 10.23
N ARG A 291 -9.92 -16.26 10.97
CA ARG A 291 -10.32 -15.34 12.05
C ARG A 291 -9.31 -15.33 13.18
N GLY A 292 -9.08 -14.16 13.76
CA GLY A 292 -8.07 -13.96 14.82
C GLY A 292 -6.62 -13.93 14.31
N TYR A 293 -6.37 -14.12 13.01
CA TYR A 293 -5.05 -13.92 12.42
C TYR A 293 -4.96 -12.50 11.84
N TRP A 294 -4.12 -11.66 12.43
CA TRP A 294 -3.96 -10.25 12.05
C TRP A 294 -2.58 -10.01 11.45
N ILE A 295 -2.45 -8.94 10.66
CA ILE A 295 -1.22 -8.59 9.96
C ILE A 295 -0.84 -7.15 10.31
N ALA A 296 0.47 -6.94 10.53
CA ALA A 296 1.12 -5.64 10.58
C ALA A 296 2.50 -5.75 9.92
N ALA A 297 2.56 -5.73 8.58
CA ALA A 297 3.79 -6.07 7.85
C ALA A 297 3.90 -5.37 6.47
N GLY A 298 5.09 -5.47 5.87
CA GLY A 298 5.36 -4.93 4.53
C GLY A 298 5.48 -3.40 4.52
N TYR A 299 6.31 -2.84 5.40
CA TYR A 299 6.31 -1.41 5.67
C TYR A 299 7.04 -0.53 4.64
N ASN A 300 7.58 -1.07 3.53
CA ASN A 300 8.09 -0.30 2.38
C ASN A 300 8.99 0.89 2.79
N SER A 301 9.99 0.65 3.64
CA SER A 301 10.91 1.69 4.13
C SER A 301 10.28 2.84 4.94
N ILE A 302 9.00 2.75 5.30
CA ILE A 302 8.28 3.71 6.14
C ILE A 302 7.80 3.12 7.47
N GLY A 303 8.42 2.02 7.92
CA GLY A 303 8.02 1.29 9.13
C GLY A 303 8.16 2.13 10.40
N ILE A 304 9.28 2.82 10.56
CA ILE A 304 9.58 3.60 11.76
C ILE A 304 8.57 4.73 11.94
N VAL A 305 8.22 5.42 10.87
CA VAL A 305 7.29 6.56 10.91
C VAL A 305 5.83 6.13 10.98
N SER A 306 5.50 4.90 10.61
CA SER A 306 4.11 4.40 10.60
C SER A 306 3.76 3.53 11.80
N SER A 307 4.75 2.96 12.52
CA SER A 307 4.51 1.90 13.50
C SER A 307 3.69 2.33 14.72
N GLY A 308 3.91 3.53 15.27
CA GLY A 308 3.10 4.05 16.38
C GLY A 308 1.62 4.15 16.02
N GLY A 309 1.30 4.82 14.92
CA GLY A 309 -0.07 4.94 14.41
C GLY A 309 -0.68 3.59 14.02
N ALA A 310 0.08 2.73 13.34
CA ALA A 310 -0.38 1.40 12.95
C ALA A 310 -0.70 0.53 14.18
N GLY A 311 0.14 0.56 15.22
CA GLY A 311 -0.10 -0.14 16.49
C GLY A 311 -1.36 0.35 17.19
N MET A 312 -1.56 1.67 17.27
CA MET A 312 -2.80 2.26 17.82
C MET A 312 -4.04 1.81 17.04
N ALA A 313 -3.98 1.90 15.71
CA ALA A 313 -5.12 1.57 14.86
C ALA A 313 -5.49 0.08 14.96
N LEU A 314 -4.50 -0.81 14.98
CA LEU A 314 -4.71 -2.24 15.17
C LEU A 314 -5.26 -2.57 16.56
N ALA A 315 -4.72 -1.97 17.62
CA ALA A 315 -5.21 -2.20 18.97
C ALA A 315 -6.70 -1.82 19.11
N GLN A 316 -7.07 -0.64 18.61
CA GLN A 316 -8.47 -0.20 18.62
C GLN A 316 -9.36 -1.07 17.73
N TRP A 317 -8.86 -1.53 16.59
CA TRP A 317 -9.61 -2.41 15.69
C TRP A 317 -9.84 -3.79 16.32
N ILE A 318 -8.84 -4.38 16.97
CA ILE A 318 -8.97 -5.66 17.66
C ILE A 318 -9.98 -5.55 18.82
N ASP A 319 -9.90 -4.47 19.61
CA ASP A 319 -10.76 -4.26 20.78
C ASP A 319 -12.23 -4.01 20.40
N SER A 320 -12.48 -3.12 19.42
CA SER A 320 -13.84 -2.71 19.04
C SER A 320 -14.47 -3.57 17.95
N GLY A 321 -13.68 -4.41 17.26
CA GLY A 321 -14.13 -5.21 16.11
C GLY A 321 -14.20 -4.44 14.78
N GLU A 322 -13.95 -3.13 14.78
CA GLU A 322 -13.99 -2.26 13.60
C GLU A 322 -12.86 -1.22 13.61
N PRO A 323 -12.36 -0.76 12.45
CA PRO A 323 -11.25 0.17 12.45
C PRO A 323 -11.69 1.55 12.99
N PRO A 324 -10.78 2.31 13.64
CA PRO A 324 -11.13 3.59 14.25
C PRO A 324 -11.48 4.69 13.24
N PHE A 325 -11.06 4.52 11.99
CA PHE A 325 -11.43 5.31 10.83
C PHE A 325 -11.18 4.47 9.57
N ASP A 326 -11.44 5.00 8.39
CA ASP A 326 -11.19 4.26 7.15
C ASP A 326 -9.69 3.96 6.96
N LEU A 327 -9.36 2.67 6.88
CA LEU A 327 -8.00 2.16 6.71
C LEU A 327 -7.82 1.40 5.39
N TRP A 328 -8.73 1.60 4.42
CA TRP A 328 -8.71 0.86 3.16
C TRP A 328 -7.35 0.90 2.43
N ASP A 329 -6.64 2.03 2.50
CA ASP A 329 -5.31 2.18 1.87
C ASP A 329 -4.30 1.13 2.32
N VAL A 330 -4.43 0.60 3.55
CA VAL A 330 -3.49 -0.35 4.15
C VAL A 330 -4.18 -1.64 4.60
N ASP A 331 -5.47 -1.82 4.34
CA ASP A 331 -6.21 -3.02 4.70
C ASP A 331 -5.68 -4.26 3.96
N ILE A 332 -5.41 -5.36 4.68
CA ILE A 332 -4.95 -6.63 4.10
C ILE A 332 -5.96 -7.25 3.12
N ARG A 333 -7.25 -6.92 3.23
CA ARG A 333 -8.29 -7.46 2.35
C ARG A 333 -8.20 -6.96 0.91
N ARG A 334 -7.37 -5.95 0.62
CA ARG A 334 -7.03 -5.52 -0.75
C ARG A 334 -6.07 -6.49 -1.45
N ALA A 335 -5.24 -7.22 -0.68
CA ALA A 335 -4.29 -8.17 -1.20
C ALA A 335 -5.00 -9.34 -1.92
N GLN A 336 -4.62 -9.63 -3.15
CA GLN A 336 -5.23 -10.69 -3.94
C GLN A 336 -4.49 -12.03 -3.74
N PRO A 337 -5.20 -13.17 -3.68
CA PRO A 337 -4.58 -14.49 -3.48
C PRO A 337 -3.45 -14.83 -4.45
N PHE A 338 -3.53 -14.39 -5.71
CA PHE A 338 -2.49 -14.67 -6.70
C PHE A 338 -1.19 -13.91 -6.43
N GLN A 339 -1.24 -12.80 -5.68
CA GLN A 339 -0.08 -11.96 -5.42
C GLN A 339 0.96 -12.63 -4.53
N LYS A 340 0.63 -13.72 -3.83
CA LYS A 340 1.64 -14.52 -3.09
C LYS A 340 2.51 -15.38 -4.01
N ASN A 341 2.22 -15.44 -5.30
CA ASN A 341 3.05 -16.16 -6.26
C ASN A 341 4.45 -15.54 -6.29
N ARG A 342 5.48 -16.37 -6.10
CA ARG A 342 6.89 -15.91 -6.01
C ARG A 342 7.35 -15.15 -7.25
N ARG A 343 6.93 -15.58 -8.45
CA ARG A 343 7.29 -14.90 -9.70
C ARG A 343 6.62 -13.54 -9.78
N TYR A 344 5.33 -13.47 -9.47
CA TYR A 344 4.60 -12.20 -9.41
C TYR A 344 5.29 -11.23 -8.45
N LEU A 345 5.61 -11.66 -7.23
CA LEU A 345 6.29 -10.82 -6.23
C LEU A 345 7.65 -10.34 -6.71
N LYS A 346 8.48 -11.25 -7.25
CA LYS A 346 9.81 -10.90 -7.74
C LYS A 346 9.73 -9.82 -8.82
N GLU A 347 8.87 -10.02 -9.81
CA GLU A 347 8.71 -9.08 -10.91
C GLU A 347 8.13 -7.75 -10.40
N ARG A 348 7.03 -7.78 -9.65
CA ARG A 348 6.38 -6.57 -9.14
C ARG A 348 7.28 -5.76 -8.23
N VAL A 349 7.96 -6.40 -7.29
CA VAL A 349 8.73 -5.67 -6.28
C VAL A 349 10.01 -5.04 -6.86
N SER A 350 10.55 -5.62 -7.94
CA SER A 350 11.65 -4.98 -8.69
C SER A 350 11.27 -3.61 -9.28
N GLU A 351 9.97 -3.35 -9.44
CA GLU A 351 9.41 -2.06 -9.85
C GLU A 351 9.04 -1.19 -8.63
N THR A 352 8.31 -1.74 -7.64
CA THR A 352 7.61 -0.93 -6.60
C THR A 352 8.53 -0.05 -5.77
N LEU A 353 9.71 -0.53 -5.38
CA LEU A 353 10.66 0.26 -4.58
C LEU A 353 11.08 1.53 -5.33
N GLY A 354 11.42 1.42 -6.61
CA GLY A 354 11.77 2.57 -7.44
C GLY A 354 10.61 3.55 -7.65
N LEU A 355 9.36 3.13 -7.38
CA LEU A 355 8.22 4.03 -7.46
C LEU A 355 8.14 5.01 -6.30
N LEU A 356 8.80 4.75 -5.17
CA LEU A 356 8.82 5.67 -4.03
C LEU A 356 9.29 7.07 -4.43
N TYR A 357 10.28 7.17 -5.32
CA TYR A 357 10.86 8.43 -5.81
C TYR A 357 10.57 8.70 -7.29
N ALA A 358 9.77 7.89 -7.96
CA ALA A 358 9.22 8.28 -9.25
C ALA A 358 8.21 9.44 -9.11
N ASP A 359 7.78 10.02 -10.22
CA ASP A 359 6.62 10.92 -10.22
C ASP A 359 5.33 10.13 -9.97
N HIS A 360 4.51 10.59 -9.02
CA HIS A 360 3.24 9.95 -8.65
C HIS A 360 2.07 10.51 -9.46
N TYR A 361 2.14 10.37 -10.78
CA TYR A 361 1.05 10.78 -11.65
C TYR A 361 -0.26 10.05 -11.30
N PRO A 362 -1.40 10.77 -11.32
CA PRO A 362 -2.70 10.12 -11.26
C PRO A 362 -2.83 9.05 -12.34
N TYR A 363 -3.46 7.93 -11.99
CA TYR A 363 -3.71 6.81 -12.90
C TYR A 363 -2.46 6.08 -13.43
N ARG A 364 -1.29 6.29 -12.82
CA ARG A 364 -0.10 5.49 -13.12
C ARG A 364 -0.43 4.00 -13.06
N GLN A 365 -0.04 3.28 -14.10
CA GLN A 365 -0.28 1.85 -14.23
C GLN A 365 1.01 1.08 -13.94
N PRO A 366 0.91 -0.07 -13.26
CA PRO A 366 2.04 -0.96 -13.13
C PRO A 366 2.55 -1.46 -14.49
N GLU A 367 3.87 -1.55 -14.63
CA GLU A 367 4.53 -2.02 -15.85
C GLU A 367 4.83 -3.52 -15.81
N THR A 368 5.19 -4.04 -14.64
CA THR A 368 5.57 -5.46 -14.48
C THR A 368 4.39 -6.33 -14.03
N ALA A 369 4.56 -7.66 -13.97
CA ALA A 369 3.60 -8.61 -13.38
C ALA A 369 2.13 -8.45 -13.85
N ARG A 370 1.94 -8.14 -15.14
CA ARG A 370 0.64 -7.88 -15.80
C ARG A 370 0.00 -9.15 -16.38
N GLY A 371 -1.27 -9.05 -16.75
CA GLY A 371 -1.97 -10.07 -17.52
C GLY A 371 -2.45 -11.29 -16.73
N VAL A 372 -2.57 -11.18 -15.41
CA VAL A 372 -3.00 -12.28 -14.53
C VAL A 372 -4.43 -12.73 -14.85
N ARG A 373 -5.32 -11.78 -15.12
CA ARG A 373 -6.72 -12.01 -15.49
C ARG A 373 -7.06 -11.17 -16.72
N ARG A 374 -7.74 -11.79 -17.67
CA ARG A 374 -8.20 -11.16 -18.92
C ARG A 374 -9.65 -11.55 -19.17
N SER A 375 -10.44 -10.62 -19.70
CA SER A 375 -11.79 -10.96 -20.14
C SER A 375 -11.75 -11.82 -21.42
N PRO A 376 -12.85 -12.53 -21.74
CA PRO A 376 -12.94 -13.31 -22.99
C PRO A 376 -12.78 -12.48 -24.27
N ILE A 377 -12.96 -11.16 -24.19
CA ILE A 377 -12.84 -10.25 -25.33
C ILE A 377 -11.55 -9.42 -25.32
N HIS A 378 -10.62 -9.67 -24.39
CA HIS A 378 -9.38 -8.89 -24.25
C HIS A 378 -8.62 -8.70 -25.58
N GLU A 379 -8.36 -9.78 -26.33
CA GLU A 379 -7.64 -9.67 -27.61
C GLU A 379 -8.44 -8.91 -28.68
N HIS A 380 -9.77 -8.96 -28.64
CA HIS A 380 -10.62 -8.19 -29.54
C HIS A 380 -10.56 -6.68 -29.23
N LEU A 381 -10.47 -6.33 -27.95
CA LEU A 381 -10.33 -4.95 -27.49
C LEU A 381 -8.93 -4.42 -27.83
N LYS A 382 -7.89 -5.22 -27.58
CA LYS A 382 -6.50 -4.91 -27.93
C LYS A 382 -6.35 -4.62 -29.42
N ALA A 383 -6.94 -5.46 -30.28
CA ALA A 383 -6.92 -5.26 -31.73
C ALA A 383 -7.64 -3.97 -32.19
N ARG A 384 -8.45 -3.36 -31.32
CA ARG A 384 -9.15 -2.08 -31.57
C ARG A 384 -8.44 -0.89 -30.91
N GLY A 385 -7.21 -1.08 -30.45
CA GLY A 385 -6.40 -0.01 -29.84
C GLY A 385 -6.68 0.21 -28.36
N ALA A 386 -7.26 -0.76 -27.64
CA ALA A 386 -7.44 -0.63 -26.19
C ALA A 386 -6.09 -0.45 -25.48
N VAL A 387 -6.01 0.57 -24.63
CA VAL A 387 -4.92 0.80 -23.69
C VAL A 387 -5.37 0.29 -22.32
N PHE A 388 -4.64 -0.69 -21.80
CA PHE A 388 -5.06 -1.44 -20.62
C PHE A 388 -4.47 -0.89 -19.33
N GLY A 389 -5.32 -0.69 -18.33
CA GLY A 389 -4.90 -0.62 -16.94
C GLY A 389 -5.05 -1.94 -16.20
N GLU A 390 -4.41 -2.04 -15.04
CA GLU A 390 -4.46 -3.19 -14.15
C GLU A 390 -5.23 -2.84 -12.88
N LEU A 391 -6.13 -3.73 -12.47
CA LEU A 391 -6.74 -3.67 -11.15
C LEU A 391 -7.11 -5.07 -10.67
N SER A 392 -6.63 -5.47 -9.49
CA SER A 392 -6.91 -6.79 -8.90
C SER A 392 -6.61 -7.97 -9.84
N GLY A 393 -5.54 -7.84 -10.63
CA GLY A 393 -5.07 -8.77 -11.65
C GLY A 393 -5.74 -8.62 -13.02
N TRP A 394 -6.81 -7.83 -13.15
CA TRP A 394 -7.57 -7.67 -14.39
C TRP A 394 -6.95 -6.63 -15.32
N GLU A 395 -6.76 -7.03 -16.58
CA GLU A 395 -6.50 -6.11 -17.68
C GLU A 395 -7.80 -5.45 -18.15
N ARG A 396 -7.94 -4.15 -17.89
CA ARG A 396 -9.16 -3.37 -18.16
C ARG A 396 -8.89 -2.35 -19.27
N PRO A 397 -9.71 -2.29 -20.33
CA PRO A 397 -9.61 -1.23 -21.34
C PRO A 397 -9.96 0.11 -20.67
N ASN A 398 -8.97 0.97 -20.45
CA ASN A 398 -9.20 2.26 -19.80
C ASN A 398 -9.56 3.36 -20.81
N TRP A 399 -9.07 3.22 -22.04
CA TRP A 399 -9.38 4.07 -23.20
C TRP A 399 -8.90 3.39 -24.49
N PHE A 400 -9.28 3.92 -25.64
CA PHE A 400 -8.89 3.40 -26.96
C PHE A 400 -8.11 4.44 -27.75
N ALA A 401 -6.90 4.06 -28.19
CA ALA A 401 -6.07 4.87 -29.08
C ALA A 401 -6.76 5.07 -30.44
N GLN A 402 -6.61 6.26 -31.02
CA GLN A 402 -7.26 6.64 -32.27
C GLN A 402 -6.26 6.97 -33.38
N GLY A 403 -6.61 6.62 -34.62
CA GLY A 403 -5.80 6.93 -35.80
C GLY A 403 -4.40 6.32 -35.70
N SER A 404 -3.37 7.18 -35.71
CA SER A 404 -1.96 6.79 -35.59
C SER A 404 -1.39 6.99 -34.18
N GLN A 405 -2.22 7.26 -33.18
CA GLN A 405 -1.79 7.41 -31.79
C GLN A 405 -1.19 6.11 -31.26
N VAL A 406 -0.08 6.20 -30.52
CA VAL A 406 0.53 5.05 -29.84
C VAL A 406 -0.36 4.63 -28.67
N ALA A 407 -0.62 3.32 -28.54
CA ALA A 407 -1.49 2.75 -27.53
C ALA A 407 -0.79 2.57 -26.17
N GLU A 408 -0.40 3.69 -25.55
CA GLU A 408 0.33 3.72 -24.28
C GLU A 408 -0.04 4.95 -23.43
N TYR A 409 0.20 4.86 -22.12
CA TYR A 409 0.09 6.02 -21.23
C TYR A 409 1.28 6.96 -21.44
N GLN A 410 0.98 8.25 -21.61
CA GLN A 410 1.98 9.32 -21.51
C GLN A 410 1.49 10.26 -20.42
N TYR A 411 2.19 10.23 -19.29
CA TYR A 411 1.79 10.92 -18.07
C TYR A 411 2.25 12.36 -18.08
N ASP A 412 1.33 13.26 -17.72
CA ASP A 412 1.60 14.69 -17.62
C ASP A 412 0.64 15.32 -16.61
N TRP A 413 1.06 16.41 -15.98
CA TRP A 413 0.27 17.18 -15.03
C TRP A 413 -0.72 18.16 -15.69
N ALA A 414 -0.39 18.66 -16.89
CA ALA A 414 -1.21 19.57 -17.68
C ALA A 414 -2.40 18.87 -18.36
N GLY A 415 -2.34 17.55 -18.51
CA GLY A 415 -3.43 16.76 -19.07
C GLY A 415 -2.94 15.43 -19.60
N GLN A 416 -3.74 14.38 -19.43
CA GLN A 416 -3.36 13.05 -19.88
C GLN A 416 -3.56 12.91 -21.39
N ASN A 417 -2.67 12.15 -22.06
CA ASN A 417 -2.69 11.97 -23.52
C ASN A 417 -3.98 11.33 -24.07
N TRP A 418 -4.83 10.79 -23.19
CA TRP A 418 -6.10 10.15 -23.51
C TRP A 418 -7.33 11.02 -23.25
N PHE A 419 -7.17 12.30 -22.88
CA PHE A 419 -8.31 13.18 -22.53
C PHE A 419 -9.33 13.30 -23.67
N ASP A 420 -8.85 13.55 -24.90
CA ASP A 420 -9.71 13.65 -26.08
C ASP A 420 -10.28 12.29 -26.51
N ASN A 421 -9.55 11.18 -26.27
CA ASN A 421 -10.06 9.83 -26.49
C ASN A 421 -11.28 9.56 -25.61
N GLN A 422 -11.19 9.85 -24.31
CA GLN A 422 -12.32 9.70 -23.39
C GLN A 422 -13.47 10.64 -23.72
N ARG A 423 -13.18 11.87 -24.17
CA ARG A 423 -14.23 12.77 -24.69
C ARG A 423 -14.96 12.11 -25.86
N ALA A 424 -14.24 11.55 -26.82
CA ALA A 424 -14.85 10.87 -27.97
C ALA A 424 -15.66 9.63 -27.55
N GLU A 425 -15.13 8.81 -26.64
CA GLU A 425 -15.85 7.65 -26.08
C GLU A 425 -17.12 8.07 -25.33
N HIS A 426 -17.04 9.14 -24.54
CA HIS A 426 -18.19 9.73 -23.85
C HIS A 426 -19.28 10.14 -24.85
N MET A 427 -18.90 10.87 -25.90
CA MET A 427 -19.86 11.30 -26.93
C MET A 427 -20.44 10.12 -27.71
N ALA A 428 -19.63 9.10 -28.01
CA ALA A 428 -20.11 7.88 -28.66
C ALA A 428 -21.21 7.17 -27.86
N VAL A 429 -21.10 7.17 -26.52
CA VAL A 429 -22.14 6.62 -25.63
C VAL A 429 -23.36 7.54 -25.60
N ARG A 430 -23.17 8.86 -25.48
CA ARG A 430 -24.26 9.84 -25.35
C ARG A 430 -25.13 9.94 -26.60
N GLU A 431 -24.50 9.90 -27.77
CA GLU A 431 -25.16 10.16 -29.05
C GLU A 431 -25.43 8.88 -29.85
N GLY A 432 -24.82 7.76 -29.47
CA GLY A 432 -24.90 6.51 -30.20
C GLY A 432 -25.09 5.30 -29.30
N VAL A 433 -24.14 4.37 -29.37
CA VAL A 433 -24.12 3.15 -28.57
C VAL A 433 -22.67 2.70 -28.39
N ALA A 434 -22.32 2.27 -27.19
CA ALA A 434 -21.00 1.76 -26.85
C ALA A 434 -21.11 0.48 -26.01
N LEU A 435 -20.11 -0.38 -26.14
CA LEU A 435 -19.97 -1.61 -25.39
C LEU A 435 -18.86 -1.45 -24.35
N PHE A 436 -19.18 -1.64 -23.08
CA PHE A 436 -18.21 -1.66 -21.98
C PHE A 436 -17.95 -3.08 -21.53
N ASP A 437 -16.68 -3.42 -21.35
CA ASP A 437 -16.27 -4.66 -20.70
C ASP A 437 -16.20 -4.45 -19.18
N MET A 438 -17.20 -4.96 -18.49
CA MET A 438 -17.34 -4.90 -17.04
C MET A 438 -17.05 -6.26 -16.39
N SER A 439 -16.41 -7.18 -17.13
CA SER A 439 -16.10 -8.53 -16.65
C SER A 439 -15.21 -8.55 -15.40
N SER A 440 -14.47 -7.46 -15.11
CA SER A 440 -13.65 -7.35 -13.92
C SER A 440 -14.43 -7.16 -12.62
N PHE A 441 -15.69 -6.70 -12.68
CA PHE A 441 -16.49 -6.48 -11.47
C PHE A 441 -16.68 -7.79 -10.70
N GLY A 442 -16.66 -7.68 -9.38
CA GLY A 442 -16.89 -8.80 -8.48
C GLY A 442 -18.33 -9.29 -8.62
N LYS A 443 -18.50 -10.61 -8.71
CA LYS A 443 -19.81 -11.26 -8.87
C LYS A 443 -19.93 -12.29 -7.76
N ILE A 444 -20.77 -12.01 -6.77
CA ILE A 444 -20.91 -12.85 -5.59
C ILE A 444 -22.32 -13.47 -5.63
N ARG A 445 -22.39 -14.80 -5.68
CA ARG A 445 -23.65 -15.53 -5.56
C ARG A 445 -23.94 -15.83 -4.09
N VAL A 446 -25.15 -15.52 -3.66
CA VAL A 446 -25.67 -15.87 -2.33
C VAL A 446 -26.86 -16.79 -2.53
N GLU A 447 -26.69 -18.05 -2.13
CA GLU A 447 -27.60 -19.14 -2.50
C GLU A 447 -28.04 -19.90 -1.24
N GLY A 448 -29.35 -20.12 -1.07
CA GLY A 448 -29.88 -20.90 0.05
C GLY A 448 -31.26 -20.45 0.50
N ARG A 449 -31.91 -21.28 1.33
CA ARG A 449 -33.27 -21.01 1.84
C ARG A 449 -33.35 -19.74 2.70
N ASP A 450 -32.23 -19.33 3.29
CA ASP A 450 -32.15 -18.16 4.17
C ASP A 450 -31.56 -16.93 3.45
N ALA A 451 -31.35 -16.97 2.13
CA ALA A 451 -30.67 -15.91 1.38
C ALA A 451 -31.38 -14.56 1.46
N THR A 452 -32.72 -14.52 1.32
CA THR A 452 -33.52 -13.29 1.44
C THR A 452 -33.40 -12.70 2.85
N THR A 453 -33.63 -13.49 3.89
CA THR A 453 -33.54 -13.01 5.28
C THR A 453 -32.13 -12.54 5.62
N PHE A 454 -31.11 -13.27 5.18
CA PHE A 454 -29.71 -12.89 5.37
C PHE A 454 -29.41 -11.54 4.70
N LEU A 455 -29.74 -11.38 3.42
CA LEU A 455 -29.45 -10.15 2.68
C LEU A 455 -30.29 -8.95 3.15
N GLN A 456 -31.54 -9.14 3.59
CA GLN A 456 -32.35 -8.08 4.22
C GLN A 456 -31.69 -7.51 5.49
N ARG A 457 -30.90 -8.31 6.21
CA ARG A 457 -30.12 -7.83 7.35
C ARG A 457 -28.82 -7.15 6.92
N MET A 458 -28.21 -7.59 5.83
CA MET A 458 -26.92 -7.06 5.36
C MET A 458 -27.05 -5.75 4.59
N CYS A 459 -28.15 -5.55 3.86
CA CYS A 459 -28.33 -4.44 2.92
C CYS A 459 -29.19 -3.34 3.53
N GLY A 460 -28.91 -2.08 3.18
CA GLY A 460 -29.65 -0.91 3.64
C GLY A 460 -30.98 -0.65 2.91
N ASN A 461 -31.27 -1.38 1.85
CA ASN A 461 -32.49 -1.25 1.03
C ASN A 461 -33.23 -2.59 0.97
N ASP A 462 -34.52 -2.57 0.63
CA ASP A 462 -35.35 -3.77 0.56
C ASP A 462 -34.94 -4.66 -0.64
N ILE A 463 -34.45 -5.86 -0.33
CA ILE A 463 -34.02 -6.87 -1.30
C ILE A 463 -35.08 -7.96 -1.53
N ASP A 464 -36.18 -7.97 -0.78
CA ASP A 464 -37.31 -8.90 -0.98
C ASP A 464 -38.25 -8.39 -2.10
N VAL A 465 -37.66 -8.05 -3.23
CA VAL A 465 -38.34 -7.59 -4.44
C VAL A 465 -38.71 -8.77 -5.34
N GLU A 466 -39.59 -8.57 -6.32
CA GLU A 466 -39.93 -9.61 -7.31
C GLU A 466 -38.68 -10.22 -8.00
N THR A 467 -38.71 -11.53 -8.30
CA THR A 467 -37.66 -12.20 -9.08
C THR A 467 -37.41 -11.48 -10.41
N GLY A 468 -36.15 -11.30 -10.78
CA GLY A 468 -35.71 -10.56 -11.96
C GLY A 468 -35.50 -9.07 -11.72
N ARG A 469 -35.77 -8.55 -10.51
CA ARG A 469 -35.48 -7.16 -10.15
C ARG A 469 -34.06 -6.98 -9.63
N LEU A 470 -33.52 -5.79 -9.89
CA LEU A 470 -32.24 -5.31 -9.40
C LEU A 470 -32.47 -4.15 -8.43
N VAL A 471 -31.74 -4.17 -7.32
CA VAL A 471 -31.76 -3.15 -6.27
C VAL A 471 -30.36 -2.59 -6.09
N TYR A 472 -30.22 -1.28 -6.17
CA TYR A 472 -29.02 -0.58 -5.72
C TYR A 472 -29.12 -0.34 -4.20
N THR A 473 -28.06 -0.68 -3.48
CA THR A 473 -28.06 -0.72 -2.01
C THR A 473 -26.64 -0.60 -1.46
N GLN A 474 -26.52 -0.46 -0.14
CA GLN A 474 -25.25 -0.46 0.57
C GLN A 474 -25.25 -1.59 1.61
N MET A 475 -24.07 -2.12 1.92
CA MET A 475 -23.85 -2.85 3.18
C MET A 475 -23.28 -1.88 4.20
N LEU A 476 -23.89 -1.82 5.39
CA LEU A 476 -23.50 -0.91 6.46
C LEU A 476 -22.88 -1.68 7.63
N ASN A 477 -21.97 -1.03 8.37
CA ASN A 477 -21.54 -1.50 9.68
C ASN A 477 -22.51 -1.02 10.78
N GLU A 478 -22.29 -1.46 12.02
CA GLU A 478 -23.17 -1.17 13.16
C GLU A 478 -23.24 0.32 13.52
N ARG A 479 -22.24 1.12 13.11
CA ARG A 479 -22.23 2.59 13.25
C ARG A 479 -22.95 3.33 12.12
N GLY A 480 -23.50 2.61 11.14
CA GLY A 480 -24.10 3.18 9.93
C GLY A 480 -23.08 3.65 8.89
N GLY A 481 -21.80 3.31 9.05
CA GLY A 481 -20.78 3.55 8.04
C GLY A 481 -20.92 2.60 6.85
N ILE A 482 -20.60 3.08 5.65
CA ILE A 482 -20.73 2.30 4.41
C ILE A 482 -19.51 1.38 4.27
N GLU A 483 -19.74 0.06 4.31
CA GLU A 483 -18.71 -0.95 4.06
C GLU A 483 -18.57 -1.28 2.57
N CYS A 484 -19.70 -1.25 1.85
CA CYS A 484 -19.77 -1.55 0.43
C CYS A 484 -20.97 -0.85 -0.20
N ASP A 485 -20.82 -0.43 -1.45
CA ASP A 485 -21.89 0.04 -2.31
C ASP A 485 -22.00 -0.91 -3.52
N LEU A 486 -23.21 -1.42 -3.77
CA LEU A 486 -23.40 -2.56 -4.66
C LEU A 486 -24.79 -2.64 -5.27
N THR A 487 -24.94 -3.54 -6.25
CA THR A 487 -26.26 -3.94 -6.75
C THR A 487 -26.55 -5.39 -6.40
N VAL A 488 -27.79 -5.67 -6.00
CA VAL A 488 -28.32 -7.00 -5.70
C VAL A 488 -29.40 -7.34 -6.72
N THR A 489 -29.24 -8.43 -7.45
CA THR A 489 -30.27 -8.97 -8.36
C THR A 489 -30.88 -10.22 -7.77
N ARG A 490 -32.21 -10.28 -7.63
CA ARG A 490 -32.91 -11.50 -7.22
C ARG A 490 -33.11 -12.40 -8.43
N LEU A 491 -32.36 -13.50 -8.51
CA LEU A 491 -32.42 -14.43 -9.65
C LEU A 491 -33.50 -15.51 -9.47
N SER A 492 -33.80 -15.89 -8.23
CA SER A 492 -34.90 -16.78 -7.88
C SER A 492 -35.33 -16.56 -6.41
N GLU A 493 -36.22 -17.41 -5.90
CA GLU A 493 -36.60 -17.40 -4.48
C GLU A 493 -35.42 -17.63 -3.53
N THR A 494 -34.35 -18.30 -3.99
CA THR A 494 -33.23 -18.75 -3.15
C THR A 494 -31.85 -18.34 -3.69
N VAL A 495 -31.79 -17.54 -4.76
CA VAL A 495 -30.54 -17.17 -5.43
C VAL A 495 -30.49 -15.67 -5.68
N TYR A 496 -29.41 -15.04 -5.21
CA TYR A 496 -29.11 -13.63 -5.43
C TYR A 496 -27.73 -13.44 -6.03
N LEU A 497 -27.60 -12.47 -6.94
CA LEU A 497 -26.32 -12.04 -7.50
C LEU A 497 -25.99 -10.64 -7.03
N LEU A 498 -24.88 -10.52 -6.30
CA LEU A 498 -24.30 -9.27 -5.86
C LEU A 498 -23.19 -8.87 -6.84
N VAL A 499 -23.23 -7.63 -7.32
CA VAL A 499 -22.18 -7.06 -8.18
C VAL A 499 -21.47 -5.96 -7.41
N VAL A 500 -20.17 -6.12 -7.20
CA VAL A 500 -19.32 -5.24 -6.39
C VAL A 500 -18.08 -4.76 -7.18
N PRO A 501 -17.40 -3.68 -6.76
CA PRO A 501 -16.17 -3.24 -7.41
C PRO A 501 -15.08 -4.32 -7.44
N ALA A 502 -14.29 -4.33 -8.52
CA ALA A 502 -13.17 -5.28 -8.70
C ALA A 502 -12.10 -5.18 -7.59
N ALA A 503 -11.90 -3.98 -7.05
CA ALA A 503 -10.92 -3.72 -5.99
C ALA A 503 -11.34 -4.30 -4.63
N THR A 504 -12.64 -4.34 -4.35
CA THR A 504 -13.18 -4.65 -3.01
C THR A 504 -13.77 -6.05 -2.91
N THR A 505 -13.83 -6.83 -4.00
CA THR A 505 -14.50 -8.15 -4.04
C THR A 505 -14.11 -9.04 -2.86
N ARG A 506 -12.81 -9.06 -2.49
CA ARG A 506 -12.31 -9.85 -1.35
C ARG A 506 -12.75 -9.30 0.01
N ARG A 507 -12.80 -7.97 0.18
CA ARG A 507 -13.37 -7.32 1.37
C ARG A 507 -14.85 -7.65 1.51
N ASP A 508 -15.60 -7.55 0.42
CA ASP A 508 -17.05 -7.76 0.40
C ASP A 508 -17.40 -9.23 0.68
N LEU A 509 -16.65 -10.17 0.11
CA LEU A 509 -16.74 -11.60 0.44
C LEU A 509 -16.44 -11.86 1.91
N ALA A 510 -15.37 -11.27 2.45
CA ALA A 510 -15.00 -11.43 3.85
C ALA A 510 -16.09 -10.87 4.77
N TRP A 511 -16.67 -9.72 4.43
CA TRP A 511 -17.78 -9.10 5.15
C TRP A 511 -18.99 -10.03 5.19
N LEU A 512 -19.47 -10.50 4.04
CA LEU A 512 -20.62 -11.41 3.97
C LEU A 512 -20.37 -12.71 4.76
N LYS A 513 -19.20 -13.35 4.57
CA LYS A 513 -18.85 -14.60 5.26
C LYS A 513 -18.80 -14.45 6.78
N ARG A 514 -18.29 -13.32 7.28
CA ARG A 514 -18.22 -13.03 8.72
C ARG A 514 -19.59 -12.90 9.37
N HIS A 515 -20.62 -12.56 8.60
CA HIS A 515 -21.96 -12.30 9.10
C HIS A 515 -22.94 -13.44 8.83
N VAL A 516 -22.54 -14.55 8.17
CA VAL A 516 -23.45 -15.68 7.89
C VAL A 516 -24.16 -16.17 9.14
N GLY A 517 -23.44 -16.33 10.25
CA GLY A 517 -23.99 -16.88 11.49
C GLY A 517 -24.58 -18.27 11.26
N GLU A 518 -25.84 -18.45 11.66
CA GLU A 518 -26.57 -19.72 11.51
C GLU A 518 -27.38 -19.82 10.19
N ALA A 519 -27.32 -18.79 9.34
CA ALA A 519 -28.09 -18.78 8.09
C ALA A 519 -27.63 -19.90 7.14
N PHE A 520 -28.58 -20.66 6.59
CA PHE A 520 -28.31 -21.67 5.57
C PHE A 520 -28.13 -21.00 4.21
N VAL A 521 -26.93 -20.47 3.99
CA VAL A 521 -26.51 -19.83 2.74
C VAL A 521 -25.11 -20.29 2.32
N VAL A 522 -24.88 -20.35 1.02
CA VAL A 522 -23.56 -20.52 0.39
C VAL A 522 -23.22 -19.22 -0.32
N ILE A 523 -22.02 -18.70 -0.06
CA ILE A 523 -21.51 -17.48 -0.68
C ILE A 523 -20.33 -17.85 -1.59
N THR A 524 -20.50 -17.62 -2.89
CA THR A 524 -19.54 -18.02 -3.92
C THR A 524 -19.06 -16.82 -4.72
N ASP A 525 -17.75 -16.70 -4.91
CA ASP A 525 -17.16 -15.78 -5.88
C ASP A 525 -17.26 -16.36 -7.30
N ALA A 526 -18.19 -15.83 -8.09
CA ALA A 526 -18.41 -16.19 -9.49
C ALA A 526 -17.69 -15.25 -10.47
N THR A 527 -16.82 -14.36 -9.99
CA THR A 527 -16.22 -13.27 -10.78
C THR A 527 -15.52 -13.76 -12.05
N VAL A 528 -14.74 -14.84 -11.95
CA VAL A 528 -13.97 -15.41 -13.07
C VAL A 528 -14.78 -16.35 -13.95
N ALA A 529 -15.98 -16.75 -13.52
CA ALA A 529 -16.85 -17.66 -14.25
C ALA A 529 -17.77 -16.93 -15.24
N GLU A 530 -17.98 -15.62 -15.05
CA GLU A 530 -18.95 -14.83 -15.80
C GLU A 530 -18.30 -13.58 -16.41
N ALA A 531 -18.57 -13.34 -17.69
CA ALA A 531 -18.24 -12.08 -18.37
C ALA A 531 -19.43 -11.12 -18.29
N VAL A 532 -19.15 -9.83 -18.23
CA VAL A 532 -20.19 -8.79 -18.21
C VAL A 532 -19.87 -7.79 -19.31
N LEU A 533 -20.80 -7.69 -20.26
CA LEU A 533 -20.74 -6.72 -21.33
C LEU A 533 -21.94 -5.78 -21.19
N CYS A 534 -21.67 -4.50 -20.97
CA CYS A 534 -22.72 -3.50 -20.84
C CYS A 534 -22.86 -2.74 -22.15
N LEU A 535 -24.04 -2.80 -22.76
CA LEU A 535 -24.37 -2.01 -23.93
C LEU A 535 -25.13 -0.76 -23.51
N MET A 536 -24.52 0.41 -23.71
CA MET A 536 -25.03 1.68 -23.20
C MET A 536 -25.19 2.70 -24.32
N GLY A 537 -26.17 3.59 -24.19
CA GLY A 537 -26.47 4.67 -25.14
C GLY A 537 -27.87 4.56 -25.78
N PRO A 538 -28.36 5.64 -26.43
CA PRO A 538 -29.69 5.68 -27.03
C PRO A 538 -29.90 4.59 -28.12
N GLY A 539 -28.85 4.17 -28.82
CA GLY A 539 -28.91 3.12 -29.85
C GLY A 539 -28.88 1.68 -29.32
N SER A 540 -28.83 1.48 -28.00
CA SER A 540 -28.68 0.15 -27.38
C SER A 540 -29.82 -0.82 -27.72
N ARG A 541 -31.08 -0.36 -27.67
CA ARG A 541 -32.26 -1.19 -27.99
C ARG A 541 -32.27 -1.62 -29.46
N ASP A 542 -31.98 -0.70 -30.37
CA ASP A 542 -31.95 -0.97 -31.80
C ASP A 542 -30.85 -1.99 -32.16
N LEU A 543 -29.71 -1.93 -31.48
CA LEU A 543 -28.64 -2.90 -31.67
C LEU A 543 -29.01 -4.27 -31.07
N LEU A 544 -29.57 -4.32 -29.86
CA LEU A 544 -29.99 -5.58 -29.23
C LEU A 544 -31.09 -6.29 -30.03
N GLY A 545 -32.06 -5.55 -30.58
CA GLY A 545 -33.13 -6.14 -31.41
C GLY A 545 -32.65 -6.78 -32.71
N LYS A 546 -31.38 -6.56 -33.12
CA LYS A 546 -30.79 -7.25 -34.27
C LYS A 546 -30.22 -8.63 -33.93
N VAL A 547 -29.97 -8.90 -32.64
CA VAL A 547 -29.24 -10.10 -32.17
C VAL A 547 -29.96 -10.85 -31.05
N SER A 548 -31.11 -10.35 -30.59
CA SER A 548 -31.99 -10.98 -29.62
C SER A 548 -33.43 -10.86 -30.10
N PRO A 549 -34.26 -11.92 -29.96
CA PRO A 549 -35.69 -11.89 -30.29
C PRO A 549 -36.47 -10.78 -29.58
#